data_AF-A0A938BC92-F1
#
_entry.id   AF-A0A938BC92-F1
#
_cell.length_a   1.000
_cell.length_b   1.000
_cell.length_c   1.000
_cell.angle_alpha   90.00
_cell.angle_beta   90.00
_cell.angle_gamma   90.00
#
_symmetry.space_group_name_H-M   'P 1'
#
loop_
_entity.id
_entity.type
_entity.pdbx_description
1 polymer ?
#
loop_
_entity_poly.entity_id
_entity_poly.type
_entity_poly.pdbx_seq_one_letter_code
_entity_poly.pdbx_strand_id
1 'polypeptide(L)'
;MSENRRKLPNFNSYEEAVEFFDTHSISDYWDEMEEVEMELSPALKEKLERKRFYRWLRLSEEQIQAIEQEAEEKRLSSRQLISQWILEHIQPVSTRI
;
A
#
# COMPACT_ATOMS: atom_id res chain seq x y z
N MET A 1 17.00 18.49 25.20
CA MET A 1 17.52 19.87 25.17
C MET A 1 16.35 20.81 25.08
N SER A 2 16.37 21.85 25.93
CA SER A 2 15.50 23.03 26.02
C SER A 2 14.04 22.89 25.59
N GLU A 3 13.19 22.84 26.61
CA GLU A 3 11.76 23.10 26.60
C GLU A 3 11.42 24.38 25.82
N ASN A 4 10.72 24.23 24.72
CA ASN A 4 9.73 25.21 24.29
C ASN A 4 8.56 24.41 23.71
N ARG A 5 7.69 23.91 24.60
CA ARG A 5 6.46 23.21 24.21
C ARG A 5 5.57 24.23 23.51
N ARG A 6 5.68 24.31 22.18
CA ARG A 6 4.82 25.16 21.37
C ARG A 6 3.45 24.49 21.34
N LYS A 7 2.46 25.24 21.80
CA LYS A 7 1.08 24.77 21.79
C LYS A 7 0.51 24.86 20.39
N LEU A 8 -0.21 23.83 19.95
CA LEU A 8 -0.96 23.89 18.71
C LEU A 8 -2.10 24.91 18.88
N PRO A 9 -2.22 25.92 18.00
CA PRO A 9 -3.31 26.90 18.10
C PRO A 9 -4.65 26.27 17.72
N ASN A 10 -5.74 26.86 18.23
CA ASN A 10 -7.09 26.48 17.80
C ASN A 10 -7.40 27.19 16.48
N PHE A 11 -7.64 26.42 15.43
CA PHE A 11 -8.04 26.95 14.12
C PHE A 11 -9.56 27.10 14.05
N ASN A 12 -10.02 28.23 13.52
CA ASN A 12 -11.44 28.52 13.30
C ASN A 12 -11.92 28.07 11.92
N SER A 13 -10.99 27.76 11.00
CA SER A 13 -11.27 27.18 9.70
C SER A 13 -10.15 26.27 9.21
N TYR A 14 -10.43 25.49 8.17
CA TYR A 14 -9.43 24.64 7.54
C TYR A 14 -8.34 25.47 6.84
N GLU A 15 -8.71 26.58 6.21
CA GLU A 15 -7.79 27.50 5.54
C GLU A 15 -6.77 28.10 6.52
N GLU A 16 -7.21 28.47 7.73
CA GLU A 16 -6.31 28.98 8.78
C GLU A 16 -5.25 27.95 9.19
N ALA A 17 -5.63 26.67 9.27
CA ALA A 17 -4.71 25.58 9.57
C ALA A 17 -3.68 25.39 8.43
N VAL A 18 -4.12 25.50 7.17
CA VAL A 18 -3.23 25.41 6.01
C VAL A 18 -2.21 26.56 6.01
N GLU A 19 -2.67 27.81 6.16
CA GLU A 19 -1.79 28.99 6.20
C GLU A 19 -0.76 28.91 7.35
N PHE A 20 -1.15 28.33 8.48
CA PHE A 20 -0.23 28.10 9.60
C PHE A 20 0.87 27.10 9.24
N PHE A 21 0.52 25.95 8.67
CA PHE A 21 1.47 24.90 8.31
C PHE A 21 2.27 25.18 7.03
N ASP A 22 1.92 26.20 6.25
CA ASP A 22 2.79 26.71 5.18
C ASP A 22 4.12 27.26 5.73
N THR A 23 4.12 27.75 6.97
CA THR A 23 5.28 28.37 7.62
C THR A 23 5.82 27.60 8.82
N HIS A 24 5.05 26.63 9.33
CA HIS A 24 5.39 25.83 10.52
C HIS A 24 5.47 24.35 10.20
N SER A 25 6.45 23.64 10.78
CA SER A 25 6.54 22.19 10.63
C SER A 25 5.53 21.48 11.52
N ILE A 26 4.78 20.53 10.96
CA ILE A 26 3.90 19.62 11.70
C ILE A 26 4.66 18.89 12.81
N SER A 27 5.93 18.53 12.57
CA SER A 27 6.75 17.79 13.54
C SER A 27 7.02 18.56 14.83
N ASP A 28 6.94 19.90 14.82
CA ASP A 28 7.13 20.73 16.02
C ASP A 28 5.98 20.59 17.04
N TYR A 29 4.86 20.00 16.63
CA TYR A 29 3.63 19.86 17.43
C TYR A 29 3.21 18.39 17.59
N TRP A 30 4.08 17.43 17.25
CA TRP A 30 3.74 16.00 17.21
C TRP A 30 3.17 15.47 18.54
N ASP A 31 3.71 15.92 19.66
CA ASP A 31 3.28 15.51 21.01
C ASP A 31 1.91 16.07 21.42
N GLU A 32 1.38 17.07 20.69
CA GLU A 32 0.06 17.67 20.95
C GLU A 32 -1.03 17.16 19.99
N MET A 33 -0.67 16.32 19.00
CA MET A 33 -1.63 15.74 18.07
C MET A 33 -2.29 14.49 18.67
N GLU A 34 -3.56 14.27 18.35
CA GLU A 34 -4.27 13.05 18.72
C GLU A 34 -3.85 11.89 17.80
N GLU A 35 -3.71 10.69 18.38
CA GLU A 35 -3.51 9.48 17.59
C GLU A 35 -4.81 9.14 16.83
N VAL A 36 -4.71 9.07 15.50
CA VAL A 36 -5.84 8.69 14.64
C VAL A 36 -5.57 7.31 14.05
N GLU A 37 -6.49 6.37 14.29
CA GLU A 37 -6.49 5.09 13.58
C GLU A 37 -6.92 5.30 12.13
N MET A 38 -5.98 5.11 11.21
CA MET A 38 -6.25 5.18 9.77
C MET A 38 -6.51 3.78 9.21
N GLU A 39 -7.67 3.59 8.59
CA GLU A 39 -7.94 2.39 7.81
C GLU A 39 -7.61 2.60 6.33
N LEU A 40 -6.83 1.68 5.78
CA LEU A 40 -6.62 1.63 4.33
C LEU A 40 -7.92 1.23 3.63
N SER A 41 -8.24 1.92 2.54
CA SER A 41 -9.37 1.53 1.68
C SER A 41 -9.17 0.10 1.13
N PRO A 42 -10.26 -0.64 0.87
CA PRO A 42 -10.15 -2.01 0.31
C PRO A 42 -9.30 -2.08 -0.96
N ALA A 43 -9.46 -1.11 -1.87
CA ALA A 43 -8.69 -1.03 -3.10
C ALA A 43 -7.18 -0.81 -2.85
N LEU A 44 -6.83 0.00 -1.84
CA LEU A 44 -5.43 0.24 -1.49
C LEU A 44 -4.81 -1.00 -0.82
N LYS A 45 -5.55 -1.67 0.07
CA LYS A 45 -5.15 -2.95 0.67
C LYS A 45 -4.86 -3.99 -0.42
N GLU A 46 -5.77 -4.16 -1.37
CA GLU A 46 -5.61 -5.12 -2.47
C GLU A 46 -4.37 -4.81 -3.34
N LYS A 47 -4.17 -3.54 -3.69
CA LYS A 47 -3.00 -3.10 -4.48
C LYS A 47 -1.68 -3.42 -3.77
N LEU A 48 -1.61 -3.22 -2.45
CA LEU A 48 -0.43 -3.52 -1.65
C LEU A 48 -0.17 -5.02 -1.55
N GLU A 49 -1.21 -5.81 -1.31
CA GLU A 49 -1.13 -7.27 -1.28
C GLU A 49 -0.63 -7.85 -2.61
N ARG A 50 -1.12 -7.34 -3.74
CA ARG A 50 -0.67 -7.73 -5.08
C ARG A 50 0.79 -7.37 -5.32
N LYS A 51 1.21 -6.15 -4.97
CA LYS A 51 2.63 -5.75 -5.04
C LYS A 51 3.53 -6.60 -4.16
N ARG A 52 3.08 -6.97 -2.96
CA ARG A 52 3.82 -7.86 -2.06
C ARG A 52 3.98 -9.25 -2.69
N PHE A 53 2.92 -9.79 -3.27
CA PHE A 53 2.94 -11.06 -3.97
C PHE A 53 3.96 -11.09 -5.12
N TYR A 54 3.95 -10.06 -5.99
CA TYR A 54 4.94 -9.96 -7.08
C TYR A 54 6.38 -9.89 -6.58
N ARG A 55 6.62 -9.15 -5.50
CA ARG A 55 7.93 -9.06 -4.85
C ARG A 55 8.40 -10.41 -4.31
N TRP A 56 7.52 -11.18 -3.67
CA TRP A 56 7.85 -12.52 -3.18
C TRP A 56 8.23 -13.48 -4.31
N LEU A 57 7.56 -13.35 -5.46
CA LEU A 57 7.88 -14.11 -6.67
C LEU A 57 9.08 -13.55 -7.46
N ARG A 58 9.66 -12.43 -7.01
CA ARG A 58 10.78 -11.74 -7.67
C ARG A 58 10.50 -11.39 -9.15
N LEU A 59 9.26 -11.03 -9.46
CA LEU A 59 8.88 -10.63 -10.81
C LEU A 59 9.46 -9.25 -11.15
N SER A 60 10.01 -9.10 -12.35
CA SER A 60 10.40 -7.81 -12.91
C SER A 60 9.18 -6.99 -13.31
N GLU A 61 9.37 -5.69 -13.53
CA GLU A 61 8.29 -4.80 -13.97
C GLU A 61 7.73 -5.24 -15.33
N GLU A 62 8.60 -5.68 -16.24
CA GLU A 62 8.19 -6.20 -17.56
C GLU A 62 7.35 -7.47 -17.43
N GLN A 63 7.73 -8.37 -16.52
CA GLN A 63 6.95 -9.59 -16.25
C GLN A 63 5.58 -9.26 -15.64
N ILE A 64 5.53 -8.31 -14.69
CA ILE A 64 4.28 -7.86 -14.07
C ILE A 64 3.34 -7.28 -15.14
N GLN A 65 3.85 -6.43 -16.03
CA GLN A 65 3.05 -5.82 -17.09
C GLN A 65 2.47 -6.87 -18.05
N ALA A 66 3.30 -7.83 -18.48
CA ALA A 66 2.84 -8.94 -19.33
C ALA A 66 1.75 -9.77 -18.65
N ILE A 67 1.91 -10.06 -17.35
CA ILE A 67 0.94 -10.83 -16.56
C ILE A 67 -0.38 -10.08 -16.42
N GLU A 68 -0.36 -8.80 -16.08
CA GLU A 68 -1.57 -8.00 -15.92
C GLU A 68 -2.32 -7.87 -17.25
N GLN A 69 -1.60 -7.66 -18.36
CA GLN A 69 -2.20 -7.61 -19.70
C GLN A 69 -2.88 -8.94 -20.06
N GLU A 70 -2.19 -10.07 -19.88
CA GLU A 70 -2.76 -11.38 -20.20
C GLU A 70 -3.92 -11.75 -19.26
N ALA A 71 -3.87 -11.33 -18.00
CA ALA A 71 -4.95 -11.51 -17.06
C ALA A 71 -6.20 -10.71 -17.46
N GLU A 72 -6.04 -9.48 -17.92
CA GLU A 72 -7.13 -8.64 -18.44
C GLU A 72 -7.79 -9.25 -19.67
N GLU A 73 -6.99 -9.67 -20.66
CA GLU A 73 -7.48 -10.34 -21.88
C GLU A 73 -8.29 -11.61 -21.55
N LYS A 74 -7.85 -12.36 -20.52
CA LYS A 74 -8.52 -13.59 -20.06
C LYS A 74 -9.63 -13.35 -19.03
N ARG A 75 -9.86 -12.09 -18.62
CA ARG A 75 -10.80 -11.71 -17.54
C ARG A 75 -10.56 -12.47 -16.24
N LEU A 76 -9.29 -12.71 -15.93
CA LEU A 76 -8.83 -13.35 -14.70
C LEU A 76 -8.10 -12.32 -13.83
N SER A 77 -8.00 -12.59 -12.52
CA SER A 77 -6.99 -11.89 -11.73
C SER A 77 -5.60 -12.43 -12.07
N SER A 78 -4.60 -11.57 -12.00
CA SER A 78 -3.20 -11.94 -12.21
C SER A 78 -2.72 -13.02 -11.23
N ARG A 79 -3.30 -13.10 -10.01
CA ARG A 79 -3.07 -14.21 -9.07
C ARG A 79 -3.62 -15.55 -9.59
N GLN A 80 -4.83 -15.56 -10.17
CA GLN A 80 -5.42 -16.77 -10.75
C GLN A 80 -4.61 -17.25 -11.94
N LEU A 81 -4.21 -16.33 -12.83
CA LEU A 81 -3.38 -16.65 -13.99
C LEU A 81 -2.03 -17.27 -13.57
N ILE A 82 -1.33 -16.66 -12.61
CA ILE A 82 -0.08 -17.21 -12.08
C ILE A 82 -0.31 -18.59 -11.46
N SER A 83 -1.36 -18.76 -10.66
CA SER A 83 -1.68 -20.07 -10.06
C SER A 83 -1.94 -21.14 -11.11
N GLN A 84 -2.63 -20.78 -12.20
CA GLN A 84 -2.90 -21.70 -13.30
C GLN A 84 -1.59 -22.11 -13.99
N TRP A 85 -0.72 -21.17 -14.35
CA TRP A 85 0.57 -21.50 -14.96
C TRP A 85 1.44 -22.39 -14.06
N ILE A 86 1.44 -22.13 -12.76
CA ILE A 86 2.14 -22.99 -11.79
C ILE A 86 1.59 -24.42 -11.85
N LEU A 87 0.26 -24.59 -11.86
CA LEU A 87 -0.37 -25.91 -11.96
C LEU A 87 -0.09 -26.63 -13.28
N GLU A 88 0.00 -25.89 -14.38
CA GLU A 88 0.32 -26.45 -15.71
C GLU A 88 1.76 -26.98 -15.77
N HIS A 89 2.69 -26.36 -15.03
CA HIS A 89 4.12 -26.65 -15.13
C HIS A 89 4.67 -27.50 -13.97
N ILE A 90 3.95 -27.60 -12.85
CA ILE A 90 4.29 -28.50 -11.75
C ILE A 90 3.57 -29.84 -11.98
N GLN A 91 4.33 -30.91 -12.21
CA GLN A 91 3.74 -32.25 -12.17
C GLN A 91 3.19 -32.52 -10.76
N PRO A 92 1.95 -33.00 -10.60
CA PRO A 92 1.49 -33.45 -9.29
C PRO A 92 2.45 -34.55 -8.86
N VAL A 93 3.19 -34.30 -7.77
CA VAL A 93 4.02 -35.32 -7.14
C VAL A 93 3.05 -36.43 -6.76
N SER A 94 3.03 -37.48 -7.59
CA SER A 94 2.20 -38.66 -7.35
C SER A 94 2.73 -39.28 -6.07
N THR A 95 2.14 -38.86 -4.96
CA THR A 95 2.51 -39.30 -3.63
C THR A 95 1.92 -40.70 -3.52
N ARG A 96 2.68 -41.70 -3.97
CA ARG A 96 2.43 -43.09 -3.59
C ARG A 96 2.81 -43.19 -2.12
N ILE A 97 1.81 -43.13 -1.25
CA ILE A 97 1.86 -43.73 0.09
C ILE A 97 1.11 -45.05 -0.01
#